data_AF-A0A1A8KPI5-F1
#
_entry.id   AF-A0A1A8KPI5-F1
#
_cell.length_a   1.000
_cell.length_b   1.000
_cell.length_c   1.000
_cell.angle_alpha   90.00
_cell.angle_beta   90.00
_cell.angle_gamma   90.00
#
_symmetry.space_group_name_H-M   'P 1'
#
loop_
_entity.id
_entity.type
_entity.pdbx_description
1 polymer ?
#
loop_
_entity_poly.entity_id
_entity_poly.type
_entity_poly.pdbx_seq_one_letter_code
_entity_poly.pdbx_strand_id
1 'polypeptide(L)' 'EAKPQLKNFSKVKSDDRHNIQTHVAYLELLRKVQEHQADTSDCQWSPVAVATVLTPPSSAEKFANP' A
#
# COMPACT_ATOMS: atom_id res chain seq x y z
N GLU A 1 14.50 0.53 -6.83
CA GLU A 1 14.03 -0.80 -7.27
C GLU A 1 13.43 -0.69 -8.67
N ALA A 2 13.69 -1.65 -9.56
CA ALA A 2 13.12 -1.63 -10.92
C ALA A 2 11.64 -2.04 -10.85
N LYS A 3 10.76 -1.24 -11.45
CA LYS A 3 9.32 -1.56 -11.48
C LYS A 3 9.08 -2.86 -12.28
N PRO A 4 8.21 -3.77 -11.80
CA PRO A 4 7.84 -4.94 -12.57
C PRO A 4 7.26 -4.54 -13.93
N GLN A 5 7.72 -5.21 -14.99
CA GLN A 5 7.24 -4.97 -16.36
C GLN A 5 6.32 -6.11 -16.82
N LEU A 6 5.35 -5.76 -17.65
CA LEU A 6 4.42 -6.72 -18.24
C LEU A 6 5.14 -7.61 -19.25
N LYS A 7 5.13 -8.93 -19.02
CA LYS A 7 5.82 -9.92 -19.86
C LYS A 7 5.00 -10.27 -21.10
N ASN A 8 5.69 -10.71 -22.15
CA ASN A 8 5.07 -11.31 -23.32
C ASN A 8 5.15 -12.84 -23.21
N PHE A 9 4.08 -13.52 -23.62
CA PHE A 9 4.00 -14.98 -23.66
C PHE A 9 3.58 -15.41 -25.06
N SER A 10 4.34 -16.30 -25.69
CA SER A 10 4.20 -16.63 -27.12
C SER A 10 2.84 -17.21 -27.53
N LYS A 11 2.07 -17.75 -26.58
CA LYS A 11 0.75 -18.36 -26.81
C LYS A 11 -0.40 -17.58 -26.18
N VAL A 12 -0.15 -16.38 -25.67
CA VAL A 12 -1.14 -15.54 -24.99
C VAL A 12 -1.29 -14.24 -25.76
N LYS A 13 -2.53 -13.79 -25.97
CA LYS A 13 -2.80 -12.52 -26.65
C LYS A 13 -2.29 -11.35 -25.81
N SER A 14 -1.91 -10.25 -26.46
CA SER A 14 -1.40 -9.06 -25.78
C SER A 14 -2.36 -8.49 -24.73
N ASP A 15 -3.67 -8.60 -24.97
CA ASP A 15 -4.70 -8.12 -24.04
C ASP A 15 -4.85 -9.03 -22.82
N ASP A 16 -4.44 -10.30 -22.91
CA ASP A 16 -4.64 -11.33 -21.89
C ASP A 16 -3.36 -11.63 -21.08
N ARG A 17 -2.21 -11.08 -21.49
CA ARG A 17 -0.90 -11.33 -20.84
C ARG A 17 -0.80 -10.89 -19.38
N HIS A 18 -1.72 -10.02 -18.92
CA HIS A 18 -1.80 -9.60 -17.52
C HIS A 18 -2.41 -10.66 -16.59
N ASN A 19 -3.11 -11.66 -17.14
CA ASN A 19 -3.76 -12.74 -16.39
C ASN A 19 -2.82 -13.92 -16.08
N ILE A 20 -1.57 -13.87 -16.55
CA ILE A 20 -0.61 -14.96 -16.36
C ILE A 20 0.14 -14.77 -15.04
N GLN A 21 0.05 -15.77 -14.15
CA GLN A 21 0.86 -15.80 -12.94
C GLN A 21 2.34 -15.79 -13.31
N THR A 22 3.09 -14.84 -12.73
CA THR A 22 4.54 -14.76 -12.89
C THR A 22 5.24 -15.09 -11.58
N HIS A 23 6.44 -15.67 -11.67
CA HIS A 23 7.30 -15.84 -10.52
C HIS A 23 8.27 -14.66 -10.41
N VAL A 24 8.46 -14.18 -9.18
CA VAL A 24 9.50 -13.22 -8.77
C VAL A 24 10.23 -13.81 -7.56
N ALA A 25 11.41 -13.31 -7.23
CA ALA A 25 12.18 -13.76 -6.06
C ALA A 25 11.54 -13.28 -4.75
N TYR A 26 10.33 -13.78 -4.44
CA TYR A 26 9.50 -13.33 -3.33
C TYR A 26 10.22 -13.48 -1.98
N LEU A 27 10.91 -14.60 -1.77
CA LEU A 27 11.65 -14.85 -0.53
C LEU A 27 12.81 -13.87 -0.32
N GLU A 28 13.42 -13.38 -1.39
CA GLU A 28 14.46 -12.36 -1.32
C GLU A 28 13.87 -10.99 -0.95
N LEU A 29 12.72 -10.64 -1.54
CA LEU A 29 11.99 -9.41 -1.18
C LEU A 29 11.54 -9.45 0.28
N LEU A 30 10.99 -10.58 0.74
CA LEU A 30 10.59 -10.77 2.13
C LEU A 30 11.77 -10.59 3.09
N ARG A 31 12.94 -11.16 2.75
CA ARG A 31 14.16 -11.00 3.53
C ARG A 31 14.58 -9.53 3.62
N LYS A 32 14.60 -8.80 2.49
CA LYS A 32 14.95 -7.37 2.46
C LYS A 32 14.03 -6.53 3.35
N VAL A 33 12.73 -6.83 3.37
CA VAL A 33 11.77 -6.14 4.27
C VAL A 33 12.06 -6.44 5.74
N GLN A 34 12.37 -7.70 6.05
CA GLN A 34 12.68 -8.12 7.43
C GLN A 34 14.00 -7.51 7.93
N GLU A 35 15.03 -7.44 7.08
CA GLU A 35 16.30 -6.75 7.37
C GLU A 35 16.06 -5.27 7.66
N HIS A 36 15.26 -4.57 6.84
CA HIS A 36 14.91 -3.17 7.08
C HIS A 36 14.07 -2.95 8.34
N GLN A 37 13.24 -3.92 8.75
CA GLN A 37 12.50 -3.85 10.01
C GLN A 37 13.41 -3.96 11.24
N ALA A 38 14.47 -4.77 11.17
CA ALA A 38 15.45 -4.86 12.26
C ALA A 38 16.18 -3.52 12.47
N ASP A 39 16.53 -2.83 11.38
CA ASP A 39 17.19 -1.51 11.40
C ASP A 39 16.26 -0.34 11.76
N THR A 40 14.93 -0.52 11.74
CA THR A 40 13.93 0.54 12.00
C THR A 40 13.16 0.35 13.29
N SER A 41 13.71 -0.43 14.23
CA SER A 41 13.12 -0.68 15.56
C SER A 41 12.92 0.57 16.42
N ASP A 42 13.50 1.72 16.03
CA ASP A 42 13.29 3.02 16.70
C ASP A 42 12.27 3.95 16.01
N CYS A 43 11.73 3.60 14.85
CA CYS A 43 10.76 4.44 14.16
C CYS A 43 9.33 4.03 14.55
N GLN A 44 8.66 4.86 15.35
CA GLN A 44 7.23 4.73 15.64
C GLN A 44 6.40 4.64 14.35
N TRP A 45 5.90 3.44 14.03
CA TRP A 45 4.98 3.20 12.90
C TRP A 45 3.52 3.57 13.22
N SER A 46 3.28 4.29 14.31
CA SER A 46 1.95 4.77 14.69
C SER A 46 2.01 6.29 14.83
N PRO A 47 1.15 7.07 14.17
CA PRO A 47 1.01 8.47 14.51
C PRO A 47 0.62 8.54 15.98
N VAL A 48 1.51 9.04 16.82
CA VAL A 48 1.20 9.29 18.23
C VAL A 48 0.04 10.27 18.23
N ALA A 49 -1.13 9.81 18.63
CA ALA A 49 -2.30 10.65 18.81
C ALA A 49 -2.05 11.58 20.00
N VAL A 50 -1.30 12.66 19.77
CA VAL A 50 -1.16 13.75 20.72
C VAL A 50 -2.41 14.62 20.57
N ALA A 51 -3.29 14.56 21.59
CA ALA A 51 -4.45 15.43 21.87
C ALA A 51 -5.86 14.93 21.47
N THR A 52 -6.38 14.01 22.30
CA THR A 52 -7.59 14.13 23.16
C THR A 52 -9.00 14.49 22.65
N VAL A 53 -9.32 14.79 21.39
CA VAL A 53 -10.75 14.90 21.00
C VAL A 53 -11.01 14.39 19.59
N LEU A 54 -11.48 13.14 19.49
CA LEU A 54 -11.99 12.52 18.25
C LEU A 54 -13.52 12.68 18.10
N THR A 55 -14.14 13.62 18.82
CA THR A 55 -15.57 13.89 18.60
C THR A 55 -15.70 14.67 17.29
N PRO A 56 -16.41 14.14 16.27
CA PRO A 56 -16.76 14.94 15.11
C PRO A 56 -17.52 16.19 15.57
N PRO A 57 -17.33 17.35 14.92
CA PRO A 57 -18.05 18.57 15.28
C PRO A 57 -19.56 18.31 15.22
N SER A 58 -20.30 18.86 16.19
CA SER A 58 -21.76 18.75 16.23
C SER A 58 -22.36 19.27 14.93
N SER A 59 -23.15 18.43 14.27
CA SER A 59 -23.81 18.75 13.00
C SER A 59 -24.96 19.72 13.26
N ALA A 60 -24.66 21.00 13.44
CA ALA A 60 -25.67 22.04 13.40
C ALA A 60 -26.26 22.10 11.97
N GLU A 61 -27.58 21.94 11.89
CA GLU A 61 -28.36 21.83 10.68
C GLU A 61 -28.02 22.96 9.69
N LYS A 62 -27.76 22.58 8.44
CA LYS A 62 -27.61 23.52 7.33
C LYS A 62 -28.92 24.29 7.17
N PHE A 63 -28.93 25.58 7.53
CA PHE A 63 -30.05 26.46 7.24
C PHE A 63 -30.38 26.37 5.73
N ALA A 64 -31.63 26.00 5.42
CA ALA A 64 -32.15 26.07 4.06
C ALA A 64 -32.12 27.54 3.64
N ASN A 65 -31.34 27.85 2.59
CA ASN A 65 -31.36 29.17 1.97
C ASN A 65 -32.68 29.31 1.17
N PRO A 66 -33.30 30.50 1.13
CA PRO A 66 -34.63 30.73 0.57
C PRO A 66 -34.70 30.51 -0.95
#